data_AF-A0A1B1SBG3-F1
#
_entry.id   AF-A0A1B1SBG3-F1
#
_cell.length_a   1.000
_cell.length_b   1.000
_cell.length_c   1.000
_cell.angle_alpha   90.00
_cell.angle_beta   90.00
_cell.angle_gamma   90.00
#
_symmetry.space_group_name_H-M   'P 1'
#
loop_
_entity.id
_entity.type
_entity.pdbx_description
1 polymer ?
#
loop_
_entity_poly.entity_id
_entity_poly.type
_entity_poly.pdbx_seq_one_letter_code
_entity_poly.pdbx_strand_id
1 'polypeptide(L)' 'MPANALGERAVVVISKDGTTREVALGDVARIDIGQGKPTLHTSGGEANDLAYESLDRMLIGLP' A
#
# COMPACT_ATOMS: atom_id res chain seq x y z
N MET A 1 4.73 -26.17 -14.58
CA MET A 1 4.06 -24.93 -14.13
C MET A 1 4.42 -24.74 -12.67
N PRO A 2 5.10 -23.66 -12.23
CA PRO A 2 5.47 -23.55 -10.82
C PRO A 2 4.26 -23.05 -10.01
N ALA A 3 4.00 -23.76 -8.92
CA ALA A 3 2.78 -23.72 -8.13
C ALA A 3 2.81 -22.75 -6.94
N ASN A 4 3.47 -21.59 -7.06
CA ASN A 4 3.70 -20.68 -5.90
C ASN A 4 3.32 -19.20 -6.14
N ALA A 5 2.39 -18.90 -7.06
CA ALA A 5 1.81 -17.55 -7.18
C ALA A 5 0.37 -17.51 -6.62
N LEU A 6 0.13 -18.18 -5.49
CA LEU A 6 -1.07 -17.93 -4.69
C LEU A 6 -0.91 -16.53 -4.08
N GLY A 7 -1.46 -15.54 -4.79
CA GLY A 7 -1.29 -14.10 -4.60
C GLY A 7 -1.00 -13.65 -3.18
N GLU A 8 0.25 -13.24 -2.96
CA GLU A 8 0.64 -12.56 -1.74
C GLU A 8 -0.20 -11.30 -1.61
N ARG A 9 -0.92 -11.16 -0.50
CA ARG A 9 -1.76 -9.99 -0.28
C ARG A 9 -0.86 -8.78 -0.15
N ALA A 10 -1.25 -7.66 -0.73
CA ALA A 10 -0.47 -6.44 -0.68
C ALA A 10 -1.35 -5.21 -0.43
N VAL A 11 -0.70 -4.13 0.00
CA VAL A 11 -1.22 -2.79 -0.08
C VAL A 11 -0.66 -2.16 -1.35
N VAL A 12 -1.54 -1.90 -2.31
CA VAL A 12 -1.22 -1.24 -3.57
C VAL A 12 -1.71 0.19 -3.51
N VAL A 13 -0.79 1.12 -3.70
CA VAL A 13 -1.04 2.56 -3.77
C VAL A 13 -0.90 2.99 -5.22
N ILE A 14 -1.98 3.55 -5.76
CA ILE A 14 -2.03 4.09 -7.12
C ILE A 14 -2.08 5.60 -6.98
N SER A 15 -1.06 6.26 -7.49
CA SER A 15 -0.96 7.72 -7.57
C SER A 15 -1.71 8.24 -8.81
N LYS A 16 -2.11 9.51 -8.79
CA LYS A 16 -2.78 10.17 -9.93
C LYS A 16 -1.92 10.27 -11.18
N ASP A 17 -0.60 10.25 -11.03
CA ASP A 17 0.35 10.22 -12.16
C ASP A 17 0.47 8.81 -12.78
N GLY A 18 -0.26 7.83 -12.26
CA GLY A 18 -0.24 6.44 -12.73
C GLY A 18 0.90 5.61 -12.11
N THR A 19 1.72 6.18 -11.24
CA THR A 19 2.72 5.41 -10.52
C THR A 19 2.06 4.48 -9.50
N THR A 20 2.55 3.26 -9.43
CA THR A 20 2.06 2.24 -8.51
C THR A 20 3.17 1.87 -7.54
N ARG A 21 2.82 1.84 -6.25
CA ARG A 21 3.67 1.30 -5.21
C ARG A 21 2.98 0.13 -4.54
N GLU A 22 3.71 -0.95 -4.35
CA GLU A 22 3.21 -2.15 -3.70
C GLU A 22 4.02 -2.44 -2.45
N VAL A 23 3.33 -2.81 -1.37
CA VAL A 23 3.92 -3.25 -0.11
C VAL A 23 3.25 -4.56 0.29
N ALA A 24 4.02 -5.61 0.50
CA ALA A 24 3.50 -6.90 0.94
C ALA A 24 2.74 -6.71 2.27
N LEU A 25 1.55 -7.30 2.39
CA LEU A 25 0.70 -7.11 3.57
C LEU A 25 1.36 -7.64 4.85
N GLY A 26 2.27 -8.62 4.74
CA GLY A 26 3.09 -9.09 5.86
C GLY A 26 4.06 -8.04 6.40
N ASP A 27 4.46 -7.08 5.57
CA ASP A 27 5.34 -5.96 5.93
C ASP A 27 4.56 -4.70 6.32
N VAL A 28 3.24 -4.75 6.33
CA VAL A 28 2.40 -3.64 6.77
C VAL A 28 2.10 -3.77 8.26
N ALA A 29 2.63 -2.84 9.05
CA ALA A 29 2.37 -2.79 10.48
C ALA A 29 1.02 -2.12 10.79
N ARG A 30 0.72 -1.00 10.12
CA ARG A 30 -0.50 -0.19 10.34
C ARG A 30 -0.78 0.72 9.16
N ILE A 31 -2.06 1.02 8.93
CA ILE A 31 -2.51 2.08 8.03
C ILE A 31 -3.31 3.08 8.86
N ASP A 32 -2.84 4.33 8.87
CA ASP A 32 -3.54 5.44 9.50
C ASP A 32 -4.22 6.32 8.47
N ILE A 33 -5.52 6.52 8.60
CA ILE A 33 -6.32 7.37 7.71
C ILE A 33 -6.63 8.67 8.47
N GLY A 34 -5.73 9.65 8.34
CA GLY A 34 -5.86 10.96 8.98
C GLY A 34 -6.62 11.97 8.13
N GLN A 35 -6.89 13.15 8.70
CA GLN A 35 -7.63 14.22 8.00
C GLN A 35 -6.90 14.82 6.79
N GLY A 36 -5.56 14.78 6.76
CA GLY A 36 -4.77 15.36 5.67
C GLY A 36 -4.14 14.35 4.71
N LYS A 37 -3.91 13.11 5.16
CA LYS A 37 -3.23 12.05 4.40
C LYS A 37 -3.41 10.69 5.06
N PRO A 38 -3.44 9.60 4.29
CA PRO A 38 -3.11 8.29 4.80
C PRO A 38 -1.60 8.14 5.02
N THR A 39 -1.24 7.44 6.10
CA THR A 39 0.14 7.05 6.38
C THR A 39 0.20 5.53 6.49
N LEU A 40 1.06 4.92 5.66
CA LEU A 40 1.33 3.49 5.67
C LEU A 40 2.59 3.21 6.48
N HIS A 41 2.43 2.58 7.63
CA HIS A 41 3.53 2.15 8.49
C HIS A 41 3.94 0.72 8.13
N THR A 42 5.22 0.54 7.86
CA THR A 42 5.82 -0.77 7.60
C THR A 42 6.37 -1.41 8.88
N SER A 43 6.55 -2.72 8.87
CA SER A 43 7.17 -3.50 9.96
C SER A 43 8.60 -3.05 10.26
N GLY A 44 9.31 -2.49 9.27
CA GLY A 44 10.64 -1.91 9.40
C GLY A 44 10.68 -0.52 10.05
N GLY A 45 9.53 0.06 10.39
CA GLY A 45 9.43 1.39 11.01
C GLY A 45 9.40 2.55 10.00
N GLU A 46 9.43 2.27 8.69
CA GLU A 46 9.22 3.30 7.67
C GLU A 46 7.74 3.73 7.65
N ALA A 47 7.50 5.04 7.61
CA ALA A 47 6.18 5.62 7.44
C ALA A 47 6.10 6.29 6.07
N ASN A 48 5.13 5.85 5.27
CA ASN A 48 4.90 6.37 3.93
C ASN A 48 3.68 7.27 3.96
N ASP A 49 3.95 8.56 3.90
CA ASP A 49 2.93 9.60 3.82
C ASP A 49 2.39 9.72 2.40
N LEU A 50 1.08 9.58 2.25
CA LEU A 50 0.41 9.54 0.97
C LEU A 50 -0.60 10.69 0.93
N ALA A 51 -0.24 11.81 0.31
CA ALA A 51 -1.14 12.96 0.22
C ALA A 51 -2.38 12.61 -0.61
N TYR A 52 -3.58 12.95 -0.12
CA TYR A 52 -4.83 12.71 -0.86
C TYR A 52 -4.84 13.40 -2.23
N GLU A 53 -4.16 14.53 -2.36
CA GLU A 53 -4.08 15.27 -3.62
C GLU A 53 -3.35 14.50 -4.72
N SER A 54 -2.39 13.65 -4.36
CA SER A 54 -1.62 12.82 -5.29
C SER A 54 -2.09 11.36 -5.35
N LEU A 55 -2.98 10.95 -4.44
CA LEU A 55 -3.56 9.60 -4.38
C LEU A 55 -4.74 9.47 -5.35
N ASP A 56 -4.74 8.42 -6.17
CA ASP A 56 -5.94 7.98 -6.91
C ASP A 56 -6.69 6.92 -6.10
N ARG A 57 -6.04 5.81 -5.76
CA ARG A 57 -6.64 4.68 -5.04
C ARG A 57 -5.63 3.97 -4.15
N MET A 58 -6.13 3.37 -3.06
CA MET A 58 -5.40 2.41 -2.24
C MET A 58 -6.19 1.11 -2.18
N LEU A 59 -5.56 0.01 -2.56
CA LEU A 59 -6.15 -1.34 -2.57
C LEU A 59 -5.44 -2.18 -1.50
N ILE A 60 -6.21 -2.95 -0.73
CA ILE A 60 -5.67 -3.79 0.35
C ILE A 60 -6.22 -5.21 0.16
N GLY A 61 -5.33 -6.18 -0.02
CA GLY A 61 -5.70 -7.59 -0.11
C GLY A 61 -5.25 -8.26 -1.41
N LEU A 62 -6.11 -9.09 -1.98
CA LEU A 62 -5.86 -9.72 -3.28
C LEU A 62 -6.08 -8.67 -4.38
N PRO A 63 -5.18 -8.55 -5.37
CA PRO A 63 -5.36 -7.66 -6.51
C PRO A 63 -6.59 -8.03 -7.36
#